data_AF-A0AAE0KGV7-F1
#
_entry.id   AF-A0AAE0KGV7-F1
#
_cell.length_a   1.000
_cell.length_b   1.000
_cell.length_c   1.000
_cell.angle_alpha   90.00
_cell.angle_beta   90.00
_cell.angle_gamma   90.00
#
_symmetry.space_group_name_H-M   'P 1'
#
loop_
_entity.id
_entity.type
_entity.pdbx_description
1 polymer ?
#
loop_
_entity_poly.entity_id
_entity_poly.type
_entity_poly.pdbx_seq_one_letter_code
_entity_poly.pdbx_strand_id
1 'polypeptide(L)'
;MVRSAVVTNANDQQLIYEAYSNFVQGLFELTDAVSTTAPTLIDLDKQAEFRVPAAVLTVAGVVDALLFQVMGIFPTTTSYSQQTANQKTQVDTHFRQTIHAFHLATANTGSPYSNTTTV
;
A
#
# COMPACT_ATOMS: atom_id res chain seq x y z
N MET A 1 6.89 -6.52 -23.10
CA MET A 1 5.76 -6.67 -22.16
C MET A 1 4.75 -7.61 -22.80
N VAL A 2 4.58 -8.81 -22.25
CA VAL A 2 3.57 -9.76 -22.72
C VAL A 2 2.21 -9.26 -22.24
N ARG A 3 1.25 -9.05 -23.13
CA ARG A 3 -0.13 -8.72 -22.73
C ARG A 3 -0.69 -9.97 -22.06
N SER A 4 -1.08 -9.87 -20.78
CA SER A 4 -1.87 -10.93 -20.16
C SER A 4 -3.10 -11.20 -21.02
N ALA A 5 -3.44 -12.48 -21.20
CA ALA A 5 -4.69 -12.85 -21.86
C ALA A 5 -5.87 -12.22 -21.11
N VAL A 6 -6.80 -11.61 -21.84
CA VAL A 6 -8.00 -11.00 -21.27
C VAL A 6 -8.97 -12.10 -20.86
N VAL A 7 -9.53 -12.02 -19.65
CA VAL A 7 -10.53 -13.00 -19.18
C VAL A 7 -11.88 -12.75 -19.87
N THR A 8 -12.39 -13.75 -20.58
CA THR A 8 -13.60 -13.61 -21.41
C THR A 8 -14.85 -14.16 -20.73
N ASN A 9 -14.70 -15.12 -19.82
CA ASN A 9 -15.80 -15.71 -19.08
C ASN A 9 -16.26 -14.78 -17.94
N ALA A 10 -17.57 -14.50 -17.89
CA ALA A 10 -18.14 -13.59 -16.90
C ALA A 10 -18.07 -14.13 -15.46
N ASN A 11 -18.20 -15.45 -15.26
CA ASN A 11 -18.08 -16.07 -13.94
C ASN A 11 -16.65 -15.95 -13.42
N ASP A 12 -15.66 -16.17 -14.29
CA ASP A 12 -14.24 -16.04 -13.93
C ASP A 12 -13.89 -14.58 -13.60
N GLN A 13 -14.42 -13.62 -14.36
CA GLN A 13 -14.26 -12.19 -14.04
C GLN A 13 -14.75 -11.87 -12.64
N GLN A 14 -15.94 -12.36 -12.26
CA GLN A 14 -16.48 -12.12 -10.92
C GLN A 14 -15.59 -12.73 -9.83
N LEU A 15 -15.20 -14.00 -9.99
CA LEU A 15 -14.36 -14.70 -9.00
C LEU A 15 -13.01 -14.01 -8.80
N ILE A 16 -12.38 -13.60 -9.91
CA ILE A 16 -11.10 -12.88 -9.88
C ILE A 16 -11.27 -11.50 -9.23
N TYR A 17 -12.35 -10.78 -9.54
CA TYR A 17 -12.62 -9.47 -8.95
C TYR A 17 -12.85 -9.57 -7.43
N GLU A 18 -13.56 -10.60 -6.97
CA GLU A 18 -13.75 -10.85 -5.54
C GLU A 18 -12.43 -11.15 -4.84
N ALA A 19 -11.60 -12.04 -5.41
CA ALA A 19 -10.27 -12.33 -4.89
C ALA A 19 -9.37 -11.08 -4.84
N TYR A 20 -9.40 -10.26 -5.91
CA TYR A 20 -8.70 -8.98 -5.97
C TYR A 20 -9.16 -8.02 -4.87
N SER A 21 -10.48 -7.90 -4.67
CA SER A 21 -11.06 -7.01 -3.65
C SER A 21 -10.69 -7.45 -2.23
N ASN A 22 -10.71 -8.76 -1.95
CA ASN A 22 -10.28 -9.31 -0.65
C ASN A 22 -8.79 -9.06 -0.40
N PHE A 23 -7.96 -9.21 -1.42
CA PHE A 23 -6.54 -8.88 -1.32
C PHE A 23 -6.31 -7.39 -1.03
N VAL A 24 -7.01 -6.51 -1.75
CA VAL A 24 -6.98 -5.05 -1.52
C VAL A 24 -7.41 -4.70 -0.09
N GLN A 25 -8.47 -5.33 0.42
CA GLN A 25 -8.90 -5.15 1.81
C GLN A 25 -7.81 -5.53 2.81
N GLY A 26 -7.12 -6.66 2.59
CA GLY A 26 -5.98 -7.05 3.42
C GLY A 26 -4.83 -6.03 3.39
N LEU A 27 -4.60 -5.36 2.26
CA LEU A 27 -3.62 -4.27 2.16
C LEU A 27 -4.04 -3.03 2.94
N PHE A 28 -5.33 -2.69 2.97
CA PHE A 28 -5.85 -1.60 3.81
C PHE A 28 -5.61 -1.89 5.29
N GLU A 29 -5.93 -3.10 5.74
CA GLU A 29 -5.71 -3.50 7.13
C GLU A 29 -4.23 -3.52 7.50
N LEU A 30 -3.36 -4.01 6.60
CA LEU A 30 -1.92 -4.01 6.81
C LEU A 30 -1.38 -2.58 6.94
N THR A 31 -1.74 -1.69 6.02
CA THR A 31 -1.29 -0.29 6.03
C THR A 31 -1.80 0.46 7.25
N ASP A 32 -3.05 0.24 7.67
CA ASP A 32 -3.60 0.84 8.89
C ASP A 32 -2.88 0.32 10.15
N ALA A 33 -2.66 -1.00 10.25
CA ALA A 33 -1.90 -1.60 11.34
C ALA A 33 -0.47 -1.04 11.43
N VAL A 34 0.23 -0.89 10.30
CA VAL A 34 1.56 -0.28 10.29
C VAL A 34 1.49 1.20 10.71
N SER A 35 0.52 1.95 10.21
CA SER A 35 0.34 3.37 10.53
C SER A 35 0.08 3.60 12.02
N THR A 36 -0.77 2.79 12.63
CA THR A 36 -1.12 2.89 14.06
C THR A 36 0.05 2.54 14.98
N THR A 37 1.02 1.73 14.52
CA THR A 37 2.24 1.43 15.29
C THR A 37 3.29 2.55 15.27
N ALA A 38 3.14 3.57 14.41
CA ALA A 38 4.14 4.61 14.20
C ALA A 38 4.59 5.31 15.50
N PRO A 39 3.70 5.77 16.42
CA PRO A 39 4.14 6.42 17.66
C PRO A 39 5.02 5.51 18.52
N THR A 40 4.64 4.24 18.67
CA THR A 40 5.38 3.26 19.46
C THR A 40 6.76 2.99 18.88
N LEU A 41 6.85 2.80 17.56
CA LEU A 41 8.12 2.53 16.90
C LEU A 41 9.07 3.72 16.94
N ILE A 42 8.54 4.95 16.78
CA ILE A 42 9.32 6.18 16.92
C ILE A 42 9.79 6.40 18.36
N ASP A 43 9.01 6.01 19.36
CA ASP A 43 9.44 6.09 20.76
C ASP A 43 10.61 5.13 21.07
N LEU A 44 10.52 3.91 20.54
CA LEU A 44 11.56 2.88 20.69
C LEU A 44 12.84 3.17 19.89
N ASP A 45 12.72 3.66 18.65
CA ASP A 45 13.85 4.01 17.78
C ASP A 45 13.48 5.17 16.86
N LYS A 46 14.14 6.33 17.03
CA LYS A 46 13.93 7.50 16.17
C LYS A 46 14.28 7.23 14.70
N GLN A 47 15.17 6.27 14.42
CA GLN A 47 15.50 5.88 13.05
C GLN A 47 14.35 5.14 12.35
N ALA A 48 13.32 4.71 13.08
CA ALA A 48 12.11 4.13 12.48
C ALA A 48 11.39 5.12 11.55
N GLU A 49 11.59 6.43 11.74
CA GLU A 49 11.10 7.49 10.83
C GLU A 49 11.54 7.26 9.38
N PHE A 50 12.74 6.73 9.17
CA PHE A 50 13.29 6.53 7.82
C PHE A 50 13.20 5.07 7.39
N ARG A 51 13.52 4.15 8.30
CA ARG A 51 13.64 2.72 7.99
C ARG A 51 12.29 2.10 7.65
N VAL A 52 11.24 2.41 8.41
CA VAL A 52 9.92 1.81 8.19
C VAL A 52 9.28 2.38 6.92
N PRO A 53 9.24 3.70 6.68
CA PRO A 53 8.80 4.23 5.39
C PRO A 53 9.56 3.71 4.17
N ALA A 54 10.86 3.50 4.25
CA ALA A 54 11.63 2.89 3.15
C ALA A 54 11.18 1.44 2.84
N ALA A 55 10.90 0.64 3.88
CA ALA A 55 10.34 -0.69 3.72
C ALA A 55 8.91 -0.64 3.14
N VAL A 56 8.07 0.27 3.62
CA VAL A 56 6.71 0.50 3.11
C VAL A 56 6.72 0.88 1.64
N LEU A 57 7.64 1.75 1.20
CA LEU A 57 7.83 2.12 -0.22
C LEU A 57 8.22 0.91 -1.07
N THR A 58 9.09 0.04 -0.55
CA THR A 58 9.50 -1.19 -1.25
C THR A 58 8.31 -2.12 -1.48
N VAL A 59 7.50 -2.35 -0.44
CA VAL A 59 6.28 -3.16 -0.54
C VAL A 59 5.28 -2.52 -1.50
N ALA A 60 5.07 -1.20 -1.40
CA ALA A 60 4.17 -0.46 -2.28
C ALA A 60 4.52 -0.65 -3.75
N GLY A 61 5.80 -0.62 -4.12
CA GLY A 61 6.24 -0.83 -5.51
C GLY A 61 5.93 -2.24 -6.05
N VAL A 62 6.09 -3.28 -5.21
CA VAL A 62 5.77 -4.67 -5.62
C VAL A 62 4.26 -4.87 -5.74
N VAL A 63 3.50 -4.31 -4.80
CA VAL A 63 2.03 -4.35 -4.83
C VAL A 63 1.49 -3.59 -6.05
N ASP A 64 2.02 -2.41 -6.35
CA ASP A 64 1.66 -1.61 -7.51
C ASP A 64 1.79 -2.39 -8.82
N ALA A 65 2.95 -3.03 -9.02
CA ALA A 65 3.22 -3.87 -10.19
C ALA A 65 2.24 -5.05 -10.29
N LEU A 66 1.96 -5.73 -9.18
CA LEU A 66 1.01 -6.84 -9.13
C LEU A 66 -0.41 -6.37 -9.48
N LEU A 67 -0.91 -5.32 -8.83
CA LEU A 67 -2.26 -4.80 -9.08
C LEU A 67 -2.41 -4.33 -10.52
N PHE A 68 -1.39 -3.68 -11.09
CA PHE A 68 -1.39 -3.27 -12.49
C PHE A 68 -1.49 -4.48 -13.44
N GLN A 69 -0.76 -5.56 -13.15
CA GLN A 69 -0.82 -6.78 -13.96
C GLN A 69 -2.19 -7.47 -13.88
N VAL A 70 -2.79 -7.52 -12.68
CA VAL A 70 -4.12 -8.11 -12.47
C VAL A 70 -5.20 -7.25 -13.12
N MET A 71 -5.14 -5.92 -12.98
CA MET A 71 -6.06 -5.01 -13.67
C MET A 71 -6.07 -5.21 -15.20
N GLY A 72 -4.89 -5.49 -15.77
CA GLY A 72 -4.73 -5.70 -17.21
C GLY A 72 -5.42 -6.94 -17.79
N ILE A 73 -5.93 -7.85 -16.96
CA ILE A 73 -6.66 -9.05 -17.44
C ILE A 73 -8.15 -8.77 -17.67
N PHE A 74 -8.71 -7.72 -17.05
CA PHE A 74 -10.13 -7.42 -17.18
C PHE A 74 -10.46 -6.77 -18.53
N PRO A 75 -11.57 -7.15 -19.19
CA PRO A 75 -12.01 -6.48 -20.39
C PRO A 75 -12.36 -5.01 -20.11
N THR A 76 -11.92 -4.10 -20.98
CA THR A 76 -12.20 -2.66 -20.88
C THR A 76 -13.67 -2.30 -21.05
N THR A 77 -14.49 -3.24 -21.55
CA THR A 77 -15.94 -3.07 -21.73
C THR A 77 -16.74 -3.37 -20.47
N THR A 78 -16.08 -3.91 -19.43
CA THR A 78 -16.73 -4.27 -18.15
C THR A 78 -16.42 -3.26 -17.06
N SER A 79 -17.32 -3.14 -16.09
CA SER A 79 -17.16 -2.27 -14.91
C SER A 79 -15.96 -2.66 -14.03
N TYR A 80 -15.55 -3.93 -14.03
CA TYR A 80 -14.40 -4.42 -13.26
C TYR A 80 -13.10 -3.69 -13.60
N SER A 81 -12.91 -3.27 -14.86
CA SER A 81 -11.72 -2.50 -15.25
C SER A 81 -11.59 -1.17 -14.50
N GLN A 82 -12.70 -0.45 -14.32
CA GLN A 82 -12.73 0.81 -13.57
C GLN A 82 -12.70 0.56 -12.05
N GLN A 83 -13.42 -0.44 -11.57
CA GLN A 83 -13.49 -0.74 -10.13
C GLN A 83 -12.11 -1.14 -9.58
N THR A 84 -11.39 -2.01 -10.29
CA THR A 84 -10.04 -2.42 -9.88
C THR A 84 -9.04 -1.25 -9.93
N ALA A 85 -9.16 -0.35 -10.92
CA ALA A 85 -8.37 0.88 -10.98
C ALA A 85 -8.61 1.83 -9.80
N ASN A 86 -9.89 1.98 -9.41
CA ASN A 86 -10.26 2.79 -8.25
C ASN A 86 -9.70 2.20 -6.95
N GLN A 87 -9.83 0.88 -6.77
CA GLN A 87 -9.27 0.16 -5.62
C GLN A 87 -7.73 0.29 -5.57
N LYS A 88 -7.04 0.17 -6.71
CA LYS A 88 -5.60 0.41 -6.77
C LYS A 88 -5.23 1.82 -6.30
N THR A 89 -5.96 2.83 -6.76
CA THR A 89 -5.74 4.23 -6.37
C THR A 89 -5.93 4.44 -4.85
N GLN A 90 -6.87 3.72 -4.24
CA GLN A 90 -7.05 3.69 -2.80
C GLN A 90 -5.85 3.03 -2.10
N VAL A 91 -5.37 1.89 -2.60
CA VAL A 91 -4.15 1.22 -2.07
C VAL A 91 -2.95 2.17 -2.11
N ASP A 92 -2.72 2.84 -3.24
CA ASP A 92 -1.64 3.82 -3.38
C ASP A 92 -1.76 4.94 -2.34
N THR A 93 -2.98 5.35 -2.02
CA THR A 93 -3.26 6.38 -1.02
C THR A 93 -2.97 5.89 0.39
N HIS A 94 -3.39 4.67 0.73
CA HIS A 94 -3.12 4.05 2.03
C HIS A 94 -1.61 3.91 2.29
N PHE A 95 -0.84 3.45 1.31
CA PHE A 95 0.63 3.38 1.43
C PHE A 95 1.26 4.75 1.68
N ARG A 96 0.81 5.80 0.97
CA ARG A 96 1.27 7.18 1.22
C ARG A 96 0.89 7.68 2.61
N GLN A 97 -0.33 7.38 3.07
CA GLN A 97 -0.81 7.75 4.40
C GLN A 97 0.01 7.06 5.50
N THR A 98 0.39 5.80 5.31
CA THR A 98 1.28 5.08 6.25
C THR A 98 2.63 5.77 6.38
N ILE A 99 3.26 6.15 5.27
CA ILE A 99 4.52 6.90 5.30
C ILE A 99 4.33 8.23 6.05
N HIS A 100 3.25 8.95 5.75
CA HIS A 100 2.94 10.20 6.42
C HIS A 100 2.71 10.03 7.93
N ALA A 101 2.15 8.91 8.38
CA ALA A 101 1.95 8.62 9.80
C ALA A 101 3.28 8.57 10.58
N PHE A 102 4.36 8.04 9.99
CA PHE A 102 5.69 8.02 10.63
C PHE A 102 6.31 9.41 10.72
N HIS A 103 6.21 10.21 9.66
CA HIS A 103 6.67 11.61 9.71
C HIS A 103 5.87 12.43 10.73
N LEU A 104 4.56 12.24 10.78
CA LEU A 104 3.69 12.92 11.74
C LEU A 104 4.00 12.48 13.19
N ALA A 105 4.19 11.19 13.42
CA ALA A 105 4.57 10.65 14.72
C ALA A 105 5.89 11.28 15.19
N THR A 106 6.88 11.41 14.31
CA THR A 106 8.16 12.05 14.62
C THR A 106 8.01 13.53 14.91
N ALA A 107 7.27 14.27 14.09
CA ALA A 107 7.01 15.69 14.28
C ALA A 107 6.31 16.01 15.62
N ASN A 108 5.53 15.07 16.15
CA ASN A 108 4.87 15.19 17.45
C ASN A 108 5.77 14.82 18.64
N THR A 109 7.02 14.39 18.41
CA THR A 109 7.99 14.17 19.50
C THR A 109 8.68 15.47 19.90
N GLY A 110 9.00 15.64 21.18
CA GLY A 110 9.65 16.86 21.69
C GLY A 110 11.09 17.09 21.21
N SER A 111 11.72 16.10 20.57
CA SER A 111 13.05 16.20 19.97
C SER A 111 13.15 15.33 18.70
N PRO A 112 12.56 15.80 17.58
CA PRO A 112 12.29 14.96 16.39
C PRO A 112 13.55 14.46 15.67
N TYR A 113 14.68 15.15 15.81
CA TYR A 113 15.91 14.85 15.06
C TYR A 113 17.17 14.79 15.93
N SER A 114 17.01 14.51 17.23
CA SER A 114 18.16 14.41 18.14
C SER A 114 18.92 13.10 17.92
N ASN A 115 19.83 13.14 16.95
CA ASN A 115 20.80 12.10 16.68
C ASN A 115 22.16 12.44 17.32
N THR A 116 22.22 13.36 18.29
CA THR A 116 23.46 13.67 19.02
C THR A 116 23.82 12.51 19.93
N THR A 117 24.47 11.51 19.35
CA THR A 117 25.43 10.69 20.09
C THR A 117 26.59 11.61 20.41
N THR A 118 26.66 12.12 21.65
CA THR A 118 27.85 12.81 22.14
C THR A 118 29.01 11.81 22.05
N VAL A 119 29.97 12.08 21.17
CA VAL A 119 31.26 11.37 21.11
C VAL A 119 32.30 12.24 21.81
#